data_AF-A0A519RYX4-F1
#
_entry.id   AF-A0A519RYX4-F1
#
_cell.length_a   1.000
_cell.length_b   1.000
_cell.length_c   1.000
_cell.angle_alpha   90.00
_cell.angle_beta   90.00
_cell.angle_gamma   90.00
#
_symmetry.space_group_name_H-M   'P 1'
#
loop_
_entity.id
_entity.type
_entity.pdbx_description
1 polymer ?
#
loop_
_entity_poly.entity_id
_entity_poly.type
_entity_poly.pdbx_seq_one_letter_code
_entity_poly.pdbx_strand_id
1 'polypeptide(L)'
;MDYKHLLFIALISLVACCTIMALVWLWAKKIKNAGVVDVFWALNFPVITLITFFLADGFLTRNILICSIFLLAELRLGIHLWQRVIGHLDEEEGRYQQLRSEWGDKADRNFFWFFQFQAISNVLLAVPFFIITANTSTQISVLEYIGLAIWAIAFIGEMVADRQLAAFKKDPKNKGKVCDTGLWYYSGERLS
;
A
#
# COMPACT_ATOMS: atom_id res chain seq x y z
N MET A 1 16.11 -18.30 12.68
CA MET A 1 16.68 -17.35 11.70
C MET A 1 17.60 -16.39 12.45
N ASP A 2 18.84 -16.21 12.00
CA ASP A 2 19.76 -15.25 12.63
C ASP A 2 19.29 -13.80 12.38
N TYR A 3 19.47 -12.93 13.37
CA TYR A 3 19.14 -11.49 13.26
C TYR A 3 19.84 -10.83 12.07
N LYS A 4 21.03 -11.33 11.69
CA LYS A 4 21.77 -10.89 10.50
C LYS A 4 21.02 -11.17 9.20
N HIS A 5 20.34 -12.30 9.10
CA HIS A 5 19.55 -12.66 7.91
C HIS A 5 18.29 -11.79 7.80
N LEU A 6 17.64 -11.50 8.93
CA LEU A 6 16.49 -10.59 8.96
C LEU A 6 16.89 -9.17 8.53
N LEU A 7 18.02 -8.67 9.04
CA LEU A 7 18.58 -7.39 8.63
C LEU A 7 18.98 -7.37 7.15
N PHE A 8 19.47 -8.49 6.62
CA PHE A 8 19.81 -8.63 5.21
C PHE A 8 18.57 -8.53 4.31
N ILE A 9 17.48 -9.22 4.65
CA ILE A 9 16.19 -9.14 3.95
C ILE A 9 15.63 -7.70 4.02
N ALA A 10 15.68 -7.08 5.19
CA ALA A 10 15.22 -5.70 5.37
C ALA A 10 16.06 -4.71 4.54
N LEU A 11 17.38 -4.90 4.47
CA LEU A 11 18.27 -4.06 3.66
C LEU A 11 18.02 -4.23 2.17
N ILE A 12 17.86 -5.46 1.67
CA ILE A 12 17.50 -5.72 0.27
C ILE A 12 16.15 -5.07 -0.05
N SER A 13 15.17 -5.23 0.83
CA SER A 13 13.84 -4.61 0.69
C SER A 13 13.95 -3.09 0.63
N LEU A 14 14.77 -2.48 1.49
CA LEU A 14 15.02 -1.04 1.47
C LEU A 14 15.66 -0.57 0.17
N VAL A 15 16.72 -1.25 -0.28
CA VAL A 15 17.40 -0.90 -1.52
C VAL A 15 16.45 -1.03 -2.72
N ALA A 16 15.63 -2.09 -2.75
CA ALA A 16 14.61 -2.28 -3.79
C ALA A 16 13.57 -1.16 -3.78
N CYS A 17 12.98 -0.84 -2.61
CA CYS A 17 11.98 0.23 -2.49
C CYS A 17 12.55 1.62 -2.82
N CYS A 18 13.77 1.94 -2.36
CA CYS A 18 14.46 3.19 -2.69
C CYS A 18 14.74 3.30 -4.18
N THR A 19 15.14 2.21 -4.83
CA THR A 19 15.38 2.15 -6.29
C THR A 19 14.08 2.37 -7.06
N ILE A 20 12.99 1.70 -6.67
CA ILE A 20 11.67 1.90 -7.27
C ILE A 20 11.25 3.36 -7.09
N MET A 21 11.31 3.91 -5.89
CA MET A 21 10.92 5.30 -5.62
C MET A 21 11.78 6.32 -6.38
N ALA A 22 13.07 6.05 -6.60
CA ALA A 22 13.93 6.89 -7.42
C ALA A 22 13.50 6.88 -8.91
N LEU A 23 13.17 5.70 -9.46
CA LEU A 23 12.65 5.55 -10.82
C LEU A 23 11.28 6.23 -10.97
N VAL A 24 10.41 6.06 -9.98
CA VAL A 24 9.08 6.68 -9.96
C VAL A 24 9.21 8.19 -9.85
N TRP A 25 10.16 8.72 -9.09
CA TRP A 25 10.42 10.16 -9.05
C TRP A 25 10.83 10.72 -10.41
N LEU A 26 11.70 10.01 -11.15
CA LEU A 26 12.04 10.40 -12.54
C LEU A 26 10.82 10.39 -13.44
N TRP A 27 9.95 9.39 -13.28
CA TRP A 27 8.70 9.31 -14.03
C TRP A 27 7.72 10.43 -13.64
N ALA A 28 7.53 10.68 -12.34
CA ALA A 28 6.72 11.76 -11.75
C ALA A 28 7.15 13.13 -12.26
N LYS A 29 8.46 13.36 -12.41
CA LYS A 29 9.01 14.58 -13.00
C LYS A 29 8.62 14.74 -14.47
N LYS A 30 8.58 13.65 -15.24
CA LYS A 30 8.19 13.66 -16.66
C LYS A 30 6.69 13.93 -16.84
N ILE A 31 5.85 13.30 -16.02
CA ILE A 31 4.39 13.46 -16.06
C ILE A 31 3.90 14.69 -15.28
N LYS A 32 4.80 15.38 -14.56
CA LYS A 32 4.49 16.51 -13.66
C LYS A 32 3.36 16.20 -12.67
N ASN A 33 3.32 14.97 -12.17
CA ASN A 33 2.30 14.52 -11.24
C ASN A 33 2.98 13.74 -10.11
N ALA A 34 3.06 14.35 -8.94
CA ALA A 34 3.63 13.69 -7.76
C ALA A 34 2.68 12.68 -7.09
N GLY A 35 1.40 12.65 -7.46
CA GLY A 35 0.39 11.72 -6.89
C GLY A 35 0.66 10.24 -7.18
N VAL A 36 1.50 9.93 -8.16
CA VAL A 36 1.97 8.56 -8.39
C VAL A 36 2.71 7.98 -7.19
N VAL A 37 3.27 8.82 -6.30
CA VAL A 37 3.98 8.36 -5.11
C VAL A 37 3.11 7.48 -4.22
N ASP A 38 1.83 7.82 -4.06
CA ASP A 38 0.90 7.09 -3.19
C ASP A 38 0.60 5.69 -3.77
N VAL A 39 0.54 5.60 -5.10
CA VAL A 39 0.35 4.32 -5.80
C VAL A 39 1.56 3.40 -5.62
N PHE A 40 2.76 3.93 -5.83
CA PHE A 40 3.98 3.13 -5.69
C PHE A 40 4.35 2.86 -4.24
N TRP A 41 3.90 3.70 -3.31
CA TRP A 41 3.99 3.42 -1.89
C TRP A 41 3.22 2.14 -1.55
N ALA A 42 1.96 2.02 -2.02
CA ALA A 42 1.18 0.79 -1.88
C ALA A 42 1.82 -0.40 -2.64
N LEU A 43 2.27 -0.20 -3.89
CA LEU A 43 2.87 -1.29 -4.70
C LEU A 43 4.24 -1.77 -4.19
N ASN A 44 4.90 -1.03 -3.31
CA ASN A 44 6.13 -1.48 -2.67
C ASN A 44 5.89 -2.59 -1.63
N PHE A 45 4.74 -2.64 -0.96
CA PHE A 45 4.41 -3.71 -0.01
C PHE A 45 4.38 -5.11 -0.66
N PRO A 46 3.75 -5.31 -1.84
CA PRO A 46 3.87 -6.52 -2.64
C PRO A 46 5.31 -6.91 -2.97
N VAL A 47 6.16 -5.93 -3.30
CA VAL A 47 7.57 -6.18 -3.61
C VAL A 47 8.32 -6.68 -2.38
N ILE A 48 8.14 -6.03 -1.22
CA ILE A 48 8.72 -6.48 0.05
C ILE A 48 8.23 -7.89 0.39
N THR A 49 6.96 -8.17 0.14
CA THR A 49 6.34 -9.49 0.38
C THR A 49 7.01 -10.57 -0.45
N LEU A 50 7.23 -10.32 -1.75
CA LEU A 50 7.92 -11.27 -2.63
C LEU A 50 9.38 -11.48 -2.23
N ILE A 51 10.12 -10.40 -1.93
CA ILE A 51 11.51 -10.50 -1.47
C ILE A 51 11.58 -11.36 -0.20
N THR A 52 10.71 -11.07 0.77
CA THR A 52 10.64 -11.83 2.01
C THR A 52 10.26 -13.29 1.76
N PHE A 53 9.28 -13.56 0.89
CA PHE A 53 8.85 -14.91 0.56
C PHE A 53 9.98 -15.78 0.01
N PHE A 54 10.82 -15.22 -0.88
CA PHE A 54 11.92 -15.96 -1.50
C PHE A 54 13.17 -16.08 -0.61
N LEU A 55 13.38 -15.15 0.32
CA LEU A 55 14.58 -15.13 1.17
C LEU A 55 14.33 -15.63 2.61
N ALA A 56 13.07 -15.75 3.05
CA ALA A 56 12.75 -16.18 4.40
C ALA A 56 12.94 -17.69 4.57
N ASP A 57 13.74 -18.07 5.57
CA ASP A 57 13.97 -19.47 5.97
C ASP A 57 12.87 -20.03 6.90
N GLY A 58 11.75 -19.32 7.02
CA GLY A 58 10.63 -19.71 7.88
C GLY A 58 9.87 -20.95 7.38
N PHE A 59 8.86 -21.37 8.13
CA PHE A 59 8.03 -22.50 7.72
C PHE A 59 7.28 -22.18 6.42
N LEU A 60 7.58 -22.91 5.35
CA LEU A 60 7.12 -22.63 3.99
C LEU A 60 5.59 -22.46 3.89
N THR A 61 4.81 -23.33 4.54
CA THR A 61 3.34 -23.24 4.51
C THR A 61 2.81 -21.94 5.12
N ARG A 62 3.42 -21.48 6.23
CA ARG A 62 3.09 -20.20 6.86
C ARG A 62 3.41 -19.04 5.93
N ASN A 63 4.60 -19.07 5.33
CA ASN A 63 5.05 -18.04 4.39
C ASN A 63 4.13 -17.98 3.17
N ILE A 64 3.74 -19.12 2.58
CA ILE A 64 2.80 -19.15 1.45
C ILE A 64 1.45 -18.54 1.86
N LEU A 65 0.88 -18.95 2.99
CA LEU A 65 -0.44 -18.45 3.44
C LEU A 65 -0.42 -16.93 3.66
N ILE A 66 0.51 -16.44 4.47
CA ILE A 66 0.57 -15.03 4.86
C ILE A 66 0.96 -14.17 3.65
N CYS A 67 1.98 -14.58 2.87
CA CYS A 67 2.42 -13.81 1.71
C CYS A 67 1.35 -13.76 0.63
N SER A 68 0.62 -14.85 0.36
CA SER A 68 -0.43 -14.85 -0.68
C SER A 68 -1.56 -13.89 -0.32
N ILE A 69 -1.99 -13.91 0.94
CA ILE A 69 -3.05 -13.06 1.48
C ILE A 69 -2.65 -11.59 1.43
N PHE A 70 -1.46 -11.29 1.91
CA PHE A 70 -0.94 -9.93 1.93
C PHE A 70 -0.73 -9.40 0.50
N LEU A 71 -0.17 -10.22 -0.38
CA LEU A 71 0.03 -9.88 -1.79
C LEU A 71 -1.30 -9.57 -2.49
N LEU A 72 -2.35 -10.37 -2.25
CA LEU A 72 -3.67 -10.15 -2.85
C LEU A 72 -4.31 -8.84 -2.36
N ALA A 73 -4.24 -8.54 -1.06
CA ALA A 73 -4.77 -7.29 -0.51
C ALA A 73 -4.04 -6.07 -1.06
N GLU A 74 -2.71 -6.06 -0.95
CA GLU A 74 -1.89 -4.91 -1.33
C GLU A 74 -1.89 -4.68 -2.84
N LEU A 75 -1.90 -5.74 -3.65
CA LEU A 75 -2.00 -5.60 -5.10
C LEU A 75 -3.35 -5.02 -5.51
N ARG A 76 -4.44 -5.42 -4.86
CA ARG A 76 -5.77 -4.82 -5.09
C ARG A 76 -5.75 -3.33 -4.73
N LEU A 77 -5.22 -2.97 -3.57
CA LEU A 77 -5.12 -1.58 -3.12
C LEU A 77 -4.25 -0.74 -4.09
N GLY A 78 -3.10 -1.27 -4.49
CA GLY A 78 -2.21 -0.65 -5.46
C GLY A 78 -2.87 -0.46 -6.83
N ILE A 79 -3.62 -1.45 -7.33
CA ILE A 79 -4.38 -1.32 -8.59
C ILE A 79 -5.50 -0.29 -8.46
N HIS A 80 -6.21 -0.25 -7.33
CA HIS A 80 -7.27 0.73 -7.08
C HIS A 80 -6.72 2.17 -7.09
N LEU A 81 -5.62 2.39 -6.37
CA LEU A 81 -4.91 3.67 -6.36
C LEU A 81 -4.38 4.02 -7.76
N TRP A 82 -3.82 3.04 -8.47
CA TRP A 82 -3.36 3.23 -9.85
C TRP A 82 -4.49 3.67 -10.77
N GLN A 83 -5.64 3.01 -10.72
CA GLN A 83 -6.82 3.37 -11.53
C GLN A 83 -7.35 4.77 -11.19
N ARG A 84 -7.27 5.17 -9.91
CA ARG A 84 -7.65 6.53 -9.50
C ARG A 84 -6.69 7.59 -10.05
N VAL A 85 -5.39 7.37 -9.91
CA VAL A 85 -4.35 8.32 -10.34
C VAL A 85 -4.23 8.37 -11.87
N ILE A 86 -4.33 7.24 -12.57
CA ILE A 86 -4.27 7.20 -14.04
C ILE A 86 -5.41 8.00 -14.68
N GLY A 87 -6.58 8.03 -14.03
CA GLY A 87 -7.73 8.82 -14.48
C GLY A 87 -7.58 10.33 -14.31
N HIS A 88 -6.62 10.78 -13.50
CA HIS A 88 -6.32 12.19 -13.22
C HIS A 88 -4.83 12.49 -13.48
N LEU A 89 -4.19 11.75 -14.40
CA LEU A 89 -2.77 11.93 -14.70
C LEU A 89 -2.45 13.35 -15.18
N ASP A 90 -3.38 13.94 -15.93
CA ASP A 90 -3.26 15.28 -16.50
C ASP A 90 -3.49 16.40 -15.48
N GLU A 91 -4.11 16.09 -14.33
CA GLU A 91 -4.39 17.03 -13.25
C GLU A 91 -3.61 16.64 -11.98
N GLU A 92 -2.48 17.30 -11.74
CA GLU A 92 -1.75 17.15 -10.48
C GLU A 92 -2.65 17.58 -9.32
N GLU A 93 -2.85 16.71 -8.32
CA GLU A 93 -3.73 17.03 -7.17
C GLU A 93 -3.27 18.33 -6.50
N GLY A 94 -4.23 19.18 -6.11
CA GLY A 94 -3.95 20.53 -5.58
C GLY A 94 -2.96 20.57 -4.42
N ARG A 95 -2.90 19.49 -3.61
CA ARG A 95 -1.89 19.33 -2.54
C ARG A 95 -0.46 19.37 -3.09
N TYR A 96 -0.19 18.62 -4.15
CA TYR A 96 1.14 18.53 -4.76
C TYR A 96 1.51 19.79 -5.54
N GLN A 97 0.53 20.44 -6.19
CA GLN A 97 0.73 21.75 -6.80
C GLN A 97 1.09 22.82 -5.76
N GLN A 98 0.41 22.84 -4.61
CA GLN A 98 0.71 23.77 -3.53
C GLN A 98 2.12 23.53 -2.98
N LEU A 99 2.50 22.27 -2.72
CA LEU A 99 3.86 21.89 -2.30
C LEU A 99 4.93 22.30 -3.31
N ARG A 100 4.65 22.12 -4.62
CA ARG A 100 5.56 22.54 -5.69
C ARG A 100 5.70 24.07 -5.73
N SER A 101 4.61 24.81 -5.52
CA SER A 101 4.61 26.27 -5.44
C SER A 101 5.39 26.78 -4.22
N GLU A 102 5.18 26.17 -3.05
CA GLU A 102 5.87 26.52 -1.79
C GLU A 102 7.37 26.20 -1.85
N TRP A 103 7.76 25.09 -2.49
CA TRP A 103 9.16 24.67 -2.57
C TRP A 103 9.94 25.30 -3.74
N GLY A 104 9.26 25.87 -4.73
CA GLY A 104 9.85 26.57 -5.87
C GLY A 104 10.94 25.76 -6.57
N ASP A 105 12.12 26.34 -6.77
CA ASP A 105 13.26 25.71 -7.45
C ASP A 105 13.79 24.44 -6.75
N LYS A 106 13.49 24.27 -5.45
CA LYS A 106 13.90 23.10 -4.66
C LYS A 106 12.86 21.98 -4.70
N ALA A 107 11.70 22.19 -5.33
CA ALA A 107 10.60 21.23 -5.35
C ALA A 107 11.05 19.84 -5.82
N ASP A 108 11.81 19.76 -6.91
CA ASP A 108 12.29 18.48 -7.45
C ASP A 108 13.15 17.70 -6.44
N ARG A 109 14.07 18.38 -5.73
CA ARG A 109 14.91 17.77 -4.70
C ARG A 109 14.09 17.38 -3.46
N ASN A 110 13.14 18.20 -3.06
CA ASN A 110 12.28 17.91 -1.91
C ASN A 110 11.35 16.73 -2.20
N PHE A 111 10.79 16.65 -3.40
CA PHE A 111 10.03 15.48 -3.85
C PHE A 111 10.90 14.22 -3.88
N PHE A 112 12.15 14.30 -4.31
CA PHE A 112 13.05 13.13 -4.23
C PHE A 112 13.14 12.61 -2.80
N TRP A 113 13.43 13.48 -1.83
CA TRP A 113 13.48 13.07 -0.42
C TRP A 113 12.14 12.59 0.11
N PHE A 114 11.04 13.23 -0.29
CA PHE A 114 9.69 12.79 0.06
C PHE A 114 9.44 11.34 -0.37
N PHE A 115 9.78 10.99 -1.62
CA PHE A 115 9.63 9.64 -2.15
C PHE A 115 10.54 8.64 -1.41
N GLN A 116 11.76 9.05 -1.02
CA GLN A 116 12.65 8.20 -0.22
C GLN A 116 12.13 7.98 1.20
N PHE A 117 11.54 8.99 1.85
CA PHE A 117 10.87 8.82 3.15
C PHE A 117 9.69 7.85 3.08
N GLN A 118 8.97 7.85 1.95
CA GLN A 118 7.92 6.87 1.67
C GLN A 118 8.48 5.44 1.55
N ALA A 119 9.63 5.25 0.86
CA ALA A 119 10.31 3.95 0.81
C ALA A 119 10.77 3.46 2.20
N ILE A 120 11.35 4.34 3.02
CA ILE A 120 11.81 4.00 4.37
C ILE A 120 10.62 3.60 5.26
N SER A 121 9.52 4.36 5.18
CA SER A 121 8.29 4.06 5.93
C SER A 121 7.74 2.67 5.60
N ASN A 122 7.80 2.24 4.33
CA ASN A 122 7.37 0.89 3.93
C ASN A 122 8.15 -0.21 4.64
N VAL A 123 9.47 -0.09 4.72
CA VAL A 123 10.32 -1.08 5.40
C VAL A 123 10.05 -1.07 6.90
N LEU A 124 9.86 0.11 7.50
CA LEU A 124 9.53 0.24 8.91
C LEU A 124 8.19 -0.44 9.25
N LEU A 125 7.18 -0.24 8.40
CA LEU A 125 5.88 -0.89 8.54
C LEU A 125 5.93 -2.41 8.26
N ALA A 126 6.88 -2.86 7.44
CA ALA A 126 7.11 -4.27 7.16
C ALA A 126 7.93 -5.01 8.23
N VAL A 127 8.44 -4.33 9.27
CA VAL A 127 9.16 -4.97 10.39
C VAL A 127 8.39 -6.15 11.03
N PRO A 128 7.12 -6.00 11.47
CA PRO A 128 6.37 -7.12 12.02
C PRO A 128 6.22 -8.27 11.02
N PHE A 129 6.12 -7.97 9.73
CA PHE A 129 6.02 -8.96 8.67
C PHE A 129 7.31 -9.79 8.53
N PHE A 130 8.48 -9.15 8.60
CA PHE A 130 9.78 -9.86 8.63
C PHE A 130 9.92 -10.77 9.86
N ILE A 131 9.41 -10.34 11.02
CA ILE A 131 9.46 -11.13 12.25
C ILE A 131 8.59 -12.38 12.16
N ILE A 132 7.38 -12.23 11.61
CA ILE A 132 6.42 -13.36 11.47
C ILE A 132 6.94 -14.41 10.48
N THR A 133 7.46 -13.97 9.34
CA THR A 133 8.01 -14.86 8.28
C THR A 133 9.34 -15.51 8.67
N ALA A 134 10.06 -14.94 9.65
CA ALA A 134 11.25 -15.54 10.24
C ALA A 134 10.96 -16.69 11.24
N ASN A 135 9.68 -16.89 11.60
CA ASN A 135 9.29 -17.91 12.56
C ASN A 135 9.38 -19.32 11.94
N THR A 136 10.28 -20.14 12.49
CA THR A 136 10.52 -21.52 12.05
C THR A 136 9.63 -22.54 12.76
N SER A 137 8.76 -22.11 13.68
CA SER A 137 7.83 -23.01 14.35
C SER A 137 6.88 -23.64 13.34
N THR A 138 6.75 -24.97 13.41
CA THR A 138 5.78 -25.73 12.61
C THR A 138 4.35 -25.58 13.13
N GLN A 139 4.17 -25.06 14.35
CA GLN A 139 2.86 -24.81 14.93
C GLN A 139 2.40 -23.39 14.61
N ILE A 140 1.29 -23.28 13.87
CA ILE A 140 0.59 -22.02 13.63
C ILE A 140 -0.11 -21.64 14.94
N SER A 141 0.25 -20.49 15.50
CA SER A 141 -0.32 -19.99 16.75
C SER A 141 -1.78 -19.61 16.56
N VAL A 142 -2.59 -19.73 17.62
CA VAL A 142 -3.99 -19.25 17.64
C VAL A 142 -4.07 -17.76 17.28
N LEU A 143 -3.07 -16.96 17.63
CA LEU A 143 -2.99 -15.55 17.25
C LEU A 143 -2.90 -15.34 15.73
N GLU A 144 -2.21 -16.23 15.01
CA GLU A 144 -2.12 -16.15 13.55
C GLU A 144 -3.46 -16.49 12.89
N TYR A 145 -4.22 -17.43 13.46
CA TYR A 145 -5.60 -17.71 13.03
C TYR A 145 -6.55 -16.56 13.32
N ILE A 146 -6.41 -15.89 14.46
CA ILE A 146 -7.22 -14.69 14.79
C ILE A 146 -6.89 -13.56 13.81
N GLY A 147 -5.59 -13.32 13.55
CA GLY A 147 -5.15 -12.33 12.56
C GLY A 147 -5.68 -12.63 11.16
N LEU A 148 -5.65 -13.91 10.76
CA LEU A 148 -6.24 -14.39 9.51
C LEU A 148 -7.75 -14.12 9.44
N ALA A 149 -8.48 -14.40 10.53
CA ALA A 149 -9.92 -14.18 10.59
C ALA A 149 -10.27 -12.69 10.52
N ILE A 150 -9.54 -11.83 11.25
CA ILE A 150 -9.72 -10.37 11.21
C ILE A 150 -9.43 -9.85 9.80
N TRP A 151 -8.33 -10.30 9.19
CA TRP A 151 -8.00 -9.92 7.81
C TRP A 151 -9.09 -10.36 6.82
N ALA A 152 -9.61 -11.59 6.94
CA ALA A 152 -10.67 -12.08 6.08
C ALA A 152 -11.95 -11.25 6.23
N ILE A 153 -12.32 -10.87 7.45
CA ILE A 153 -13.47 -10.00 7.72
C ILE A 153 -13.25 -8.62 7.12
N ALA A 154 -12.05 -8.02 7.27
CA ALA A 154 -11.72 -6.73 6.69
C ALA A 154 -11.76 -6.76 5.16
N PHE A 155 -11.17 -7.79 4.54
CA PHE A 155 -11.16 -7.98 3.09
C PHE A 155 -12.57 -8.17 2.52
N ILE A 156 -13.39 -8.99 3.17
CA ILE A 156 -14.79 -9.18 2.77
C ILE A 156 -15.59 -7.89 2.98
N GLY A 157 -15.40 -7.20 4.11
CA GLY A 157 -16.04 -5.92 4.39
C GLY A 157 -15.74 -4.86 3.34
N GLU A 158 -14.48 -4.75 2.93
CA GLU A 158 -14.04 -3.84 1.88
C GLU A 158 -14.62 -4.24 0.50
N MET A 159 -14.63 -5.53 0.14
CA MET A 159 -15.29 -6.00 -1.09
C MET A 159 -16.79 -5.68 -1.10
N VAL A 160 -17.46 -5.81 0.04
CA VAL A 160 -18.89 -5.51 0.17
C VAL A 160 -19.11 -4.00 0.07
N ALA A 161 -18.29 -3.18 0.74
CA ALA A 161 -18.36 -1.72 0.68
C ALA A 161 -18.10 -1.19 -0.75
N ASP A 162 -17.10 -1.74 -1.44
CA ASP A 162 -16.80 -1.39 -2.84
C ASP A 162 -17.94 -1.78 -3.78
N ARG A 163 -18.55 -2.96 -3.57
CA ARG A 163 -19.74 -3.37 -4.34
C ARG A 163 -20.94 -2.47 -4.06
N GLN A 164 -21.14 -2.05 -2.81
CA GLN A 164 -22.20 -1.11 -2.44
C GLN A 164 -21.97 0.25 -3.10
N LEU A 165 -20.74 0.76 -3.06
CA LEU A 165 -20.37 2.04 -3.69
C LEU A 165 -20.50 1.99 -5.21
N ALA A 166 -20.09 0.88 -5.84
CA ALA A 166 -20.22 0.68 -7.28
C ALA A 166 -21.68 0.58 -7.72
N ALA A 167 -22.53 -0.12 -6.95
CA ALA A 167 -23.97 -0.16 -7.19
C ALA A 167 -24.62 1.22 -7.01
N PHE A 168 -24.21 1.98 -6.00
CA PHE A 168 -24.71 3.33 -5.72
C PHE A 168 -24.33 4.34 -6.82
N LYS A 169 -23.07 4.32 -7.28
CA LYS A 169 -22.58 5.18 -8.39
C LYS A 169 -23.18 4.83 -9.75
N LYS A 170 -23.67 3.59 -9.94
CA LYS A 170 -24.28 3.14 -11.20
C LYS A 170 -25.69 3.72 -11.40
N ASP A 171 -26.35 4.20 -10.36
CA ASP A 171 -27.62 4.89 -10.47
C ASP A 171 -27.40 6.39 -10.82
N PRO A 172 -27.86 6.86 -12.00
CA PRO A 172 -27.74 8.26 -12.40
C PRO A 172 -28.38 9.26 -11.42
N LYS A 173 -29.32 8.81 -10.57
CA LYS A 173 -30.00 9.65 -9.55
C LYS A 173 -29.12 9.95 -8.32
N ASN A 174 -27.97 9.28 -8.20
CA ASN A 174 -27.06 9.39 -7.06
C ASN A 174 -25.77 10.18 -7.38
N LYS A 175 -25.66 10.76 -8.58
CA LYS A 175 -24.57 11.71 -8.90
C LYS A 175 -24.64 12.92 -7.95
N GLY A 176 -23.61 13.08 -7.13
CA GLY A 176 -23.50 14.19 -6.17
C GLY A 176 -24.17 13.96 -4.81
N LYS A 177 -24.60 12.73 -4.48
CA LYS A 177 -25.16 12.39 -3.16
C LYS A 177 -24.18 11.52 -2.36
N VAL A 178 -24.16 11.71 -1.04
CA VAL A 178 -23.37 10.89 -0.10
C VAL A 178 -24.05 9.52 0.03
N CYS A 179 -23.25 8.46 0.04
CA CYS A 179 -23.74 7.08 0.14
C CYS A 179 -24.17 6.78 1.57
N ASP A 180 -25.44 6.97 1.89
CA ASP A 180 -26.02 6.84 3.25
C ASP A 180 -26.48 5.41 3.59
N THR A 181 -25.93 4.38 2.92
CA THR A 181 -26.38 2.99 3.09
C THR A 181 -25.29 2.09 3.66
N GLY A 182 -25.55 1.45 4.81
CA GLY A 182 -24.69 0.42 5.40
C GLY A 182 -23.55 0.96 6.27
N LEU A 183 -22.36 0.36 6.15
CA LEU A 183 -21.15 0.69 6.94
C LEU A 183 -20.73 2.17 6.84
N TRP A 184 -21.19 2.89 5.82
CA TRP A 184 -20.98 4.33 5.65
C TRP A 184 -21.70 5.20 6.69
N TYR A 185 -22.78 4.69 7.31
CA TYR A 185 -23.47 5.38 8.41
C TYR A 185 -22.61 5.44 9.69
N TYR A 186 -21.71 4.47 9.88
CA TYR A 186 -20.85 4.39 11.06
C TYR A 186 -19.53 5.15 10.91
N SER A 187 -19.10 5.47 9.69
CA SER A 187 -17.82 6.14 9.43
C SER A 187 -17.84 7.65 9.62
N GLY A 188 -18.97 8.26 10.03
CA GLY A 188 -18.98 9.60 10.63
C GLY A 188 -18.47 10.78 9.78
N GLU A 189 -18.06 10.59 8.54
CA GLU A 189 -17.70 11.68 7.62
C GLU A 189 -18.94 12.14 6.85
N ARG A 190 -19.81 12.86 7.54
CA ARG A 190 -20.73 13.81 6.89
C ARG A 190 -19.89 14.95 6.34
N LEU A 191 -19.46 14.86 5.10
CA LEU A 191 -18.95 16.02 4.38
C LEU A 191 -20.15 16.73 3.74
N SER A 192 -20.53 17.83 4.37
CA SER A 192 -21.51 18.83 3.93
C SER A 192 -21.08 19.53 2.65
#